data_AF-A0A378F5X9-F1
#
_entry.id   AF-A0A378F5X9-F1
#
_cell.length_a   1.000
_cell.length_b   1.000
_cell.length_c   1.000
_cell.angle_alpha   90.00
_cell.angle_beta   90.00
_cell.angle_gamma   90.00
#
_symmetry.space_group_name_H-M   'P 1'
#
loop_
_entity.id
_entity.type
_entity.pdbx_description
1 polymer ?
#
loop_
_entity_poly.entity_id
_entity_poly.type
_entity_poly.pdbx_seq_one_letter_code
_entity_poly.pdbx_strand_id
1 'polypeptide(L)'
;MITPGFILLVFVVIFPILFGFAIAFTNYNLYHTPPAKLVDWVGLKNFINIFTLSIWRSTFLDVLQWTVVWTLLATTLQCTVGVLLAILVNQKDLRFSR
;
A
#
# COMPACT_ATOMS: atom_id res chain seq x y z
N MET A 1 -5.71 23.53 19.06
CA MET A 1 -6.07 24.03 17.71
C MET A 1 -5.61 23.01 16.65
N ILE A 2 -6.29 21.85 16.56
CA ILE A 2 -5.95 20.77 15.60
C ILE A 2 -6.90 20.79 14.38
N THR A 3 -8.04 21.50 14.50
CA THR A 3 -9.13 21.54 13.52
C THR A 3 -8.71 21.85 12.09
N PRO A 4 -7.83 22.84 11.80
CA PRO A 4 -7.42 23.12 10.42
C PRO A 4 -6.58 21.99 9.79
N GLY A 5 -5.67 21.40 10.58
CA GLY A 5 -4.84 20.29 10.13
C GLY A 5 -5.65 19.02 9.87
N PHE A 6 -6.68 18.76 10.69
CA PHE A 6 -7.57 17.63 10.49
C PHE A 6 -8.40 17.75 9.20
N ILE A 7 -8.95 18.94 8.91
CA ILE A 7 -9.69 19.19 7.67
C ILE A 7 -8.79 18.97 6.44
N LEU A 8 -7.55 19.47 6.48
CA LEU A 8 -6.58 19.24 5.42
C LEU A 8 -6.26 17.75 5.23
N LEU A 9 -6.07 16.99 6.31
CA LEU A 9 -5.83 15.55 6.24
C LEU A 9 -6.99 14.81 5.55
N VAL A 10 -8.23 15.16 5.89
CA VAL A 10 -9.42 14.55 5.26
C VAL A 10 -9.43 14.80 3.76
N PHE A 11 -9.23 16.03 3.31
CA PHE A 11 -9.27 16.37 1.89
C PHE A 11 -8.07 15.83 1.10
N VAL A 12 -6.88 15.81 1.69
CA VAL A 12 -5.65 15.41 0.96
C VAL A 12 -5.43 13.90 0.97
N VAL A 13 -5.88 13.20 2.01
CA VAL A 13 -5.61 11.76 2.17
C VAL A 13 -6.89 10.95 2.05
N ILE A 14 -7.92 11.24 2.85
CA ILE A 14 -9.12 10.40 2.90
C ILE A 14 -9.92 10.50 1.60
N PHE A 15 -10.11 11.72 1.08
CA PHE A 15 -10.87 11.94 -0.14
C PHE A 15 -10.31 11.19 -1.37
N PRO A 16 -9.01 11.26 -1.72
CA PRO A 16 -8.49 10.50 -2.86
C PRO A 16 -8.55 8.98 -2.64
N ILE A 17 -8.42 8.49 -1.40
CA ILE A 17 -8.59 7.07 -1.09
C ILE A 17 -10.03 6.61 -1.38
N LEU A 18 -11.03 7.39 -0.93
CA LEU A 18 -12.44 7.10 -1.22
C LEU A 18 -12.73 7.12 -2.71
N PHE A 19 -12.17 8.08 -3.44
CA PHE A 19 -12.32 8.16 -4.89
C PHE A 19 -11.67 6.96 -5.61
N GLY A 20 -10.45 6.58 -5.23
CA GLY A 20 -9.78 5.40 -5.76
C GLY A 20 -10.56 4.10 -5.47
N PHE A 21 -11.17 4.00 -4.28
CA PHE A 21 -12.05 2.90 -3.94
C PHE A 21 -13.29 2.88 -4.83
N ALA A 22 -13.95 4.02 -5.06
CA ALA A 22 -15.11 4.11 -5.94
C ALA A 22 -14.79 3.69 -7.39
N ILE A 23 -13.62 4.10 -7.90
CA ILE A 23 -13.15 3.71 -9.25
C ILE A 23 -13.04 2.18 -9.38
N ALA A 24 -12.64 1.47 -8.33
CA ALA A 24 -12.53 0.00 -8.37
C ALA A 24 -13.87 -0.71 -8.69
N PHE A 25 -15.01 -0.06 -8.45
CA PHE A 25 -16.35 -0.58 -8.79
C PHE A 25 -16.87 -0.10 -10.14
N THR A 26 -16.05 0.60 -10.93
CA THR A 26 -16.44 1.15 -12.23
C THR A 26 -15.69 0.51 -13.40
N ASN A 27 -16.16 0.70 -14.64
CA ASN A 27 -15.49 0.22 -15.84
C ASN A 27 -14.27 1.06 -16.25
N TYR A 28 -13.70 1.86 -15.34
CA TYR A 28 -12.57 2.75 -15.61
C TYR A 28 -11.33 1.96 -16.03
N ASN A 29 -10.99 2.04 -17.31
CA ASN A 29 -9.81 1.44 -17.91
C ASN A 29 -9.26 2.34 -19.01
N LEU A 30 -8.15 1.96 -19.63
CA LEU A 30 -7.48 2.74 -20.68
C LEU A 30 -8.40 3.09 -21.87
N TYR A 31 -9.47 2.33 -22.09
CA TYR A 31 -10.43 2.48 -23.19
C TYR A 31 -11.79 3.06 -22.77
N HIS A 32 -11.98 3.37 -21.47
CA HIS A 32 -13.19 3.94 -20.86
C HIS A 32 -12.83 5.15 -19.97
N THR A 33 -12.11 6.09 -20.55
CA THR A 33 -11.76 7.37 -19.93
C THR A 33 -12.65 8.48 -20.52
N PRO A 34 -13.23 9.38 -19.69
CA PRO A 34 -13.89 10.60 -20.16
C PRO A 34 -12.92 11.42 -21.03
N PRO A 35 -13.36 12.16 -22.09
CA PRO A 35 -14.70 12.72 -22.33
C PRO A 35 -15.61 11.95 -23.32
N ALA A 36 -15.12 10.88 -23.94
CA ALA A 36 -15.84 10.19 -25.03
C ALA A 36 -16.68 8.99 -24.55
N LYS A 37 -16.46 8.49 -23.33
CA LYS A 37 -17.22 7.38 -22.75
C LYS A 37 -17.58 7.66 -21.30
N LEU A 38 -18.84 7.41 -20.97
CA LEU A 38 -19.34 7.47 -19.59
C LEU A 38 -18.76 6.29 -18.80
N VAL A 39 -18.42 6.56 -17.54
CA VAL A 39 -17.95 5.55 -16.60
C VAL A 39 -19.18 4.86 -16.02
N ASP A 40 -19.30 3.56 -16.23
CA ASP A 40 -20.41 2.74 -15.73
C ASP A 40 -20.00 2.00 -14.46
N TRP A 41 -20.95 1.84 -13.55
CA TRP A 41 -20.79 1.01 -12.36
C TRP A 41 -20.87 -0.48 -12.73
N VAL A 42 -19.78 -1.21 -12.47
CA VAL A 42 -19.65 -2.66 -12.76
C VAL A 42 -19.70 -3.53 -11.51
N GLY A 43 -19.91 -2.94 -10.33
CA GLY A 43 -20.02 -3.65 -9.06
C GLY A 43 -18.75 -4.45 -8.74
N LEU A 44 -18.90 -5.74 -8.44
CA LEU A 44 -17.80 -6.62 -8.03
C LEU A 44 -17.04 -7.27 -9.21
N LYS A 45 -17.40 -6.95 -10.46
CA LYS A 45 -16.82 -7.60 -11.65
C LYS A 45 -15.30 -7.48 -11.70
N ASN A 46 -14.73 -6.32 -11.37
CA ASN A 46 -13.29 -6.10 -11.37
C ASN A 46 -12.57 -7.00 -10.36
N PHE A 47 -13.13 -7.19 -9.17
CA PHE A 47 -12.56 -8.05 -8.13
C PHE A 47 -12.56 -9.52 -8.54
N ILE A 48 -13.64 -9.99 -9.17
CA ILE A 48 -13.73 -11.36 -9.69
C ILE A 48 -12.71 -11.55 -10.83
N ASN A 49 -12.58 -10.56 -11.72
CA ASN A 49 -11.67 -10.61 -12.87
C ASN A 49 -10.20 -10.81 -12.47
N ILE A 50 -9.79 -10.31 -11.29
CA ILE A 50 -8.42 -10.54 -10.78
C ILE A 50 -8.15 -12.04 -10.60
N PHE A 51 -9.15 -12.83 -10.20
CA PHE A 51 -8.98 -14.26 -9.95
C PHE A 51 -9.37 -15.15 -11.13
N THR A 52 -10.24 -14.68 -12.03
CA THR A 52 -10.69 -15.46 -13.19
C THR A 52 -9.80 -15.31 -14.41
N LEU A 53 -9.22 -14.11 -14.64
CA LEU A 53 -8.35 -13.87 -15.77
C LEU A 53 -6.91 -14.27 -15.44
N SER A 54 -6.38 -15.23 -16.20
CA SER A 54 -5.06 -15.83 -15.93
C SER A 54 -3.93 -14.80 -15.76
N ILE A 55 -3.89 -13.79 -16.64
CA ILE A 55 -2.88 -12.71 -16.62
C ILE A 55 -2.96 -11.89 -15.32
N TRP A 56 -4.17 -11.48 -14.94
CA TRP A 56 -4.37 -10.68 -13.73
C TRP A 56 -4.09 -11.48 -12.46
N ARG A 57 -4.47 -12.76 -12.45
CA ARG A 57 -4.23 -13.67 -11.34
C ARG A 57 -2.75 -13.91 -11.11
N SER A 58 -1.99 -14.21 -12.17
CA SER A 58 -0.54 -14.41 -12.04
C SER A 58 0.13 -13.14 -11.53
N THR A 59 -0.14 -11.99 -12.15
CA THR A 59 0.44 -10.72 -11.70
C THR A 59 0.09 -10.38 -10.25
N PHE A 60 -1.17 -10.61 -9.83
CA PHE A 60 -1.57 -10.38 -8.45
C PHE A 60 -0.81 -11.28 -7.47
N LEU A 61 -0.72 -12.58 -7.75
CA LEU A 61 -0.01 -13.52 -6.88
C LEU A 61 1.50 -13.27 -6.85
N ASP A 62 2.10 -12.93 -7.99
CA ASP A 62 3.53 -12.61 -8.09
C ASP A 62 3.87 -11.39 -7.23
N VAL A 63 3.08 -10.31 -7.34
CA VAL A 63 3.29 -9.09 -6.55
C VAL A 63 2.99 -9.32 -5.07
N LEU A 64 1.94 -10.07 -4.74
CA LEU A 64 1.59 -10.38 -3.36
C LEU A 64 2.68 -11.22 -2.67
N GLN A 65 3.16 -12.27 -3.34
CA GLN A 65 4.25 -13.10 -2.82
C GLN A 65 5.52 -12.27 -2.64
N TRP A 66 5.87 -11.44 -3.63
CA TRP A 66 7.01 -10.54 -3.52
C TRP A 66 6.89 -9.60 -2.32
N THR A 67 5.72 -8.99 -2.12
CA THR A 67 5.47 -8.06 -1.01
C THR A 67 5.58 -8.76 0.34
N VAL A 68 4.98 -9.94 0.49
CA VAL A 68 5.01 -10.70 1.76
C VAL A 68 6.42 -11.16 2.09
N VAL A 69 7.11 -11.79 1.14
CA VAL A 69 8.48 -12.28 1.34
C VAL A 69 9.41 -11.12 1.67
N TRP A 70 9.32 -10.03 0.91
CA TRP A 70 10.13 -8.84 1.15
C TRP A 70 9.86 -8.21 2.51
N THR A 71 8.61 -7.96 2.86
CA THR A 71 8.25 -7.34 4.15
C THR A 71 8.73 -8.17 5.33
N LEU A 72 8.56 -9.49 5.28
CA LEU A 72 9.01 -10.37 6.38
C LEU A 72 10.54 -10.39 6.49
N LEU A 73 11.24 -10.56 5.38
CA LEU A 73 12.71 -10.59 5.37
C LEU A 73 13.31 -9.24 5.78
N ALA A 74 12.83 -8.14 5.19
CA ALA A 74 13.32 -6.80 5.47
C ALA A 74 13.05 -6.39 6.92
N THR A 75 11.83 -6.61 7.44
CA THR A 75 11.48 -6.25 8.82
C THR A 75 12.27 -7.08 9.82
N THR A 76 12.37 -8.41 9.60
CA THR A 76 13.13 -9.28 10.50
C THR A 76 14.60 -8.90 10.54
N LEU A 77 15.20 -8.63 9.37
CA LEU A 77 16.59 -8.21 9.28
C LEU A 77 16.80 -6.84 9.95
N GLN A 78 15.94 -5.87 9.66
CA GLN A 78 16.01 -4.53 10.25
C GLN A 78 15.87 -4.57 11.78
N CYS A 79 14.91 -5.33 12.30
CA CYS A 79 14.74 -5.50 13.74
C CYS A 79 15.93 -6.21 14.38
N THR A 80 16.43 -7.28 13.75
CA THR A 80 17.59 -8.03 14.27
C THR A 80 18.84 -7.16 14.33
N VAL A 81 19.16 -6.48 13.23
CA VAL A 81 20.30 -5.56 13.17
C VAL A 81 20.13 -4.40 14.14
N GLY A 82 18.93 -3.80 14.22
CA GLY A 82 18.65 -2.71 15.15
C GLY A 82 18.84 -3.11 16.61
N VAL A 83 18.37 -4.30 17.01
CA VAL A 83 18.54 -4.83 18.36
C VAL A 83 20.01 -5.20 18.63
N LEU A 84 20.70 -5.85 17.69
CA LEU A 84 22.12 -6.17 17.83
C LEU A 84 22.97 -4.92 18.02
N LEU A 85 22.73 -3.87 17.22
CA LEU A 85 23.40 -2.58 17.37
C LEU A 85 23.06 -1.93 18.72
N ALA A 86 21.81 -1.96 19.16
CA ALA A 86 21.42 -1.43 20.46
C ALA A 86 22.13 -2.15 21.61
N ILE A 87 22.24 -3.48 21.56
CA ILE A 87 22.98 -4.28 22.54
C ILE A 87 24.47 -3.92 22.52
N LEU A 88 25.07 -3.82 21.33
CA LEU A 88 26.48 -3.48 21.16
C LEU A 88 26.78 -2.11 21.79
N VAL A 89 25.98 -1.09 21.46
CA VAL A 89 26.13 0.28 21.99
C VAL A 89 25.86 0.36 23.50
N ASN A 90 24.98 -0.47 24.04
CA ASN A 90 24.62 -0.48 25.46
C ASN A 90 25.66 -1.22 26.35
N GLN A 91 26.83 -1.58 25.84
CA GLN A 91 27.91 -2.19 26.61
C GLN A 91 28.64 -1.16 27.48
N LYS A 92 28.78 -1.44 28.78
CA LYS A 92 29.36 -0.53 29.80
C LYS A 92 30.82 -0.12 29.54
N ASP A 93 31.58 -0.90 28.77
CA ASP A 93 32.98 -0.64 28.44
C ASP A 93 33.19 0.23 27.19
N LEU A 94 32.12 0.61 26.48
CA LEU A 94 32.25 1.52 25.33
C LEU A 94 32.47 2.95 25.80
N ARG A 95 33.74 3.36 25.68
CA ARG A 95 34.33 4.62 26.12
C ARG A 95 33.80 5.90 25.43
N PHE A 96 32.77 5.79 24.59
CA PHE A 96 32.09 6.91 23.92
C PHE A 96 30.56 6.88 24.12
N SER A 97 30.08 6.37 25.26
CA SER A 97 28.72 6.63 25.71
C SER A 97 28.64 8.05 26.30
N ARG A 98 28.09 8.99 25.54
CA ARG A 98 27.48 10.22 26.05
C ARG A 98 26.12 10.39 25.39
#